data_AF-A0A7C7NCI0-F1
#
_entry.id   AF-A0A7C7NCI0-F1
#
_cell.length_a   1.000
_cell.length_b   1.000
_cell.length_c   1.000
_cell.angle_alpha   90.00
_cell.angle_beta   90.00
_cell.angle_gamma   90.00
#
_symmetry.space_group_name_H-M   'P 1'
#
loop_
_entity.id
_entity.type
_entity.pdbx_description
1 polymer ?
#
loop_
_entity_poly.entity_id
_entity_poly.type
_entity_poly.pdbx_seq_one_letter_code
_entity_poly.pdbx_strand_id
1 'polypeptide(L)' 'MKRKKQKYPLDHQVVINDIEWRIAEYRFKYGREWVYVLQYENVDGTYKTIELNEKSLTEIIESGGQLS' A
#
# COMPACT_ATOMS: atom_id res chain seq x y z
N MET A 1 -1.19 -25.57 7.55
CA MET A 1 -1.53 -24.15 7.82
C MET A 1 -1.84 -23.45 6.52
N LYS A 2 -3.00 -22.80 6.38
CA LYS A 2 -3.27 -21.91 5.24
C LYS A 2 -2.48 -20.62 5.48
N ARG A 3 -1.51 -20.31 4.60
CA ARG A 3 -0.75 -19.06 4.66
C ARG A 3 -1.75 -17.90 4.50
N LYS A 4 -1.70 -16.90 5.39
CA LYS A 4 -2.53 -15.69 5.27
C LYS A 4 -2.26 -15.09 3.89
N LYS A 5 -3.30 -14.96 3.05
CA LYS A 5 -3.19 -14.27 1.76
C LYS A 5 -3.10 -12.77 2.01
N GLN A 6 -2.40 -12.07 1.14
CA GLN A 6 -2.40 -10.62 1.05
C GLN A 6 -3.83 -10.13 0.78
N LYS A 7 -4.25 -9.08 1.50
CA LYS A 7 -5.57 -8.47 1.34
C LYS A 7 -5.70 -7.67 0.06
N TYR A 8 -4.66 -6.94 -0.35
CA TYR A 8 -4.70 -6.05 -1.51
C TYR A 8 -3.85 -6.60 -2.67
N PRO A 9 -4.36 -6.61 -3.91
CA PRO A 9 -3.60 -7.06 -5.07
C PRO A 9 -2.61 -5.99 -5.57
N LEU A 10 -1.69 -6.40 -6.46
CA LEU A 10 -0.92 -5.44 -7.24
C LEU A 10 -1.86 -4.55 -8.06
N ASP A 11 -1.38 -3.35 -8.36
CA ASP A 11 -2.08 -2.35 -9.18
C ASP A 11 -3.37 -1.79 -8.56
N HIS A 12 -3.71 -2.23 -7.35
CA HIS A 12 -4.77 -1.61 -6.55
C HIS A 12 -4.42 -0.15 -6.28
N GLN A 13 -5.37 0.74 -6.54
CA GLN A 13 -5.23 2.18 -6.36
C GLN A 13 -5.76 2.59 -5.00
N VAL A 14 -4.98 3.43 -4.31
CA VAL A 14 -5.29 3.97 -2.99
C VAL A 14 -5.02 5.45 -3.02
N VAL A 15 -6.01 6.26 -2.65
CA VAL A 15 -5.83 7.70 -2.50
C VAL A 15 -5.26 7.97 -1.12
N ILE A 16 -4.13 8.68 -1.06
CA ILE A 16 -3.51 9.12 0.20
C ILE A 16 -3.10 10.58 0.01
N ASN A 17 -3.65 11.48 0.83
CA ASN A 17 -3.42 12.92 0.74
C ASN A 17 -3.65 13.48 -0.68
N ASP A 18 -4.80 13.16 -1.29
CA ASP A 18 -5.20 13.57 -2.64
C ASP A 18 -4.28 13.07 -3.79
N ILE A 19 -3.33 12.18 -3.48
CA ILE A 19 -2.46 11.54 -4.47
C ILE A 19 -2.95 10.10 -4.65
N GLU A 20 -3.11 9.69 -5.90
CA GLU A 20 -3.40 8.29 -6.25
C GLU A 20 -2.11 7.48 -6.24
N TRP A 21 -2.04 6.50 -5.35
CA TRP A 21 -0.92 5.58 -5.20
C TRP A 21 -1.31 4.19 -5.67
N ARG A 22 -0.40 3.54 -6.40
CA ARG A 22 -0.57 2.17 -6.84
C ARG A 22 0.21 1.21 -5.95
N ILE A 23 -0.37 0.08 -5.58
CA ILE A 23 0.40 -1.02 -4.98
C ILE A 23 1.33 -1.62 -6.04
N ALA A 24 2.64 -1.39 -5.89
CA ALA A 24 3.68 -1.87 -6.79
C ALA A 24 4.30 -3.20 -6.34
N GLU A 25 4.33 -3.46 -5.03
CA GLU A 25 4.85 -4.69 -4.45
C GLU A 25 4.09 -5.06 -3.17
N TYR A 26 4.04 -6.36 -2.85
CA TYR A 26 3.73 -6.83 -1.51
C TYR A 26 4.68 -7.96 -1.11
N ARG A 27 5.03 -8.01 0.18
CA ARG A 27 5.93 -9.03 0.73
C ARG A 27 5.50 -9.48 2.11
N PHE A 28 5.69 -10.77 2.40
CA PHE A 28 5.37 -11.34 3.71
C PHE A 28 6.61 -11.24 4.60
N LYS A 29 6.62 -10.31 5.55
CA LYS A 29 7.79 -9.99 6.39
C LYS A 29 7.82 -10.87 7.64
N TYR A 30 8.96 -11.51 7.89
CA TYR A 30 9.25 -12.36 9.06
C TYR A 30 8.20 -13.43 9.41
N GLY A 31 7.42 -13.89 8.43
CA GLY A 31 6.37 -14.87 8.67
C GLY A 31 5.14 -14.34 9.42
N ARG A 32 5.03 -13.02 9.65
CA ARG A 32 4.02 -12.42 10.55
C ARG A 32 3.03 -11.51 9.84
N GLU A 33 3.52 -10.64 8.96
CA GLU A 33 2.68 -9.58 8.39
C GLU A 33 2.94 -9.36 6.90
N TRP A 34 1.90 -8.89 6.21
CA TRP A 34 2.02 -8.37 4.87
C TRP A 34 2.43 -6.90 4.93
N VAL A 35 3.42 -6.56 4.10
CA VAL A 35 3.90 -5.21 3.88
C VAL A 35 3.72 -4.90 2.40
N TYR A 36 3.23 -3.71 2.11
CA TYR A 36 2.92 -3.21 0.78
C TYR A 36 3.82 -2.03 0.46
N VAL A 37 4.34 -2.02 -0.76
CA VAL A 37 5.06 -0.87 -1.32
C VAL A 37 4.13 -0.20 -2.32
N LEU A 38 3.75 1.02 -1.99
CA LEU A 38 2.97 1.89 -2.85
C LEU A 38 3.93 2.74 -3.68
N GLN A 39 3.56 3.02 -4.93
CA GLN A 39 4.32 3.84 -5.85
C GLN A 39 3.41 4.89 -6.50
N TYR A 40 3.95 6.08 -6.67
CA TYR A 40 3.34 7.17 -7.41
C TYR A 40 4.39 7.78 -8.36
N GLU A 41 3.98 8.07 -9.59
CA GLU A 41 4.80 8.74 -10.60
C GLU A 41 4.49 10.25 -10.59
N ASN A 42 5.49 11.07 -10.31
CA ASN A 42 5.38 12.52 -10.40
C ASN A 42 5.36 12.95 -11.88
N VAL A 43 4.88 14.18 -12.14
CA VAL A 43 4.80 14.78 -13.49
C VAL A 43 6.18 14.88 -14.19
N ASP A 44 7.26 14.92 -13.42
CA ASP A 44 8.64 14.96 -13.93
C ASP A 44 9.22 13.58 -14.29
N GLY A 45 8.42 12.51 -14.19
CA GLY A 45 8.83 11.13 -14.46
C GLY A 45 9.61 10.48 -13.31
N THR A 46 9.73 11.13 -12.16
CA THR A 46 10.32 10.52 -10.96
C THR A 46 9.28 9.73 -10.17
N TYR A 47 9.71 8.66 -9.50
CA TYR A 47 8.84 7.84 -8.66
C TYR A 47 9.04 8.14 -7.19
N LYS A 48 7.94 8.22 -6.44
CA LYS A 48 7.91 8.17 -4.98
C LYS A 48 7.39 6.82 -4.53
N THR A 49 7.88 6.34 -3.40
CA THR A 49 7.42 5.08 -2.79
C THR A 49 7.11 5.25 -1.30
N ILE A 50 6.16 4.46 -0.82
CA ILE A 50 5.79 4.38 0.61
C ILE A 50 5.67 2.90 1.00
N GLU A 51 6.27 2.50 2.11
CA GLU A 51 6.09 1.17 2.71
C GLU A 51 5.05 1.23 3.84
N LEU A 52 4.01 0.41 3.76
CA LEU A 52 2.96 0.30 4.78
C LEU A 52 2.73 -1.17 5.16
N ASN A 53 2.54 -1.44 6.45
CA ASN A 53 2.00 -2.74 6.86
C ASN A 53 0.50 -2.84 6.48
N GLU A 54 -0.03 -4.06 6.41
CA GLU A 54 -1.43 -4.31 6.02
C GLU A 54 -2.46 -3.59 6.89
N LYS A 55 -2.15 -3.40 8.18
CA LYS A 55 -3.04 -2.73 9.12
C LYS A 55 -3.14 -1.24 8.80
N SER A 56 -2.01 -0.55 8.72
CA SER A 56 -1.96 0.88 8.38
C SER A 56 -2.55 1.16 6.99
N LEU A 57 -2.27 0.32 6.00
CA LEU A 57 -2.88 0.45 4.68
C LEU A 57 -4.41 0.30 4.74
N THR A 58 -4.91 -0.63 5.54
CA THR A 58 -6.35 -0.81 5.76
C THR A 58 -6.98 0.41 6.44
N GLU A 59 -6.35 0.93 7.49
CA GLU A 59 -6.83 2.12 8.20
C GLU A 59 -6.91 3.34 7.28
N ILE A 60 -5.93 3.53 6.39
CA ILE A 60 -5.92 4.62 5.40
C ILE A 60 -7.06 4.46 4.37
N ILE A 61 -7.27 3.24 3.86
CA ILE A 61 -8.34 2.98 2.89
C ILE A 61 -9.72 3.20 3.55
N GLU A 62 -9.88 2.74 4.79
CA GLU A 62 -11.13 2.87 5.55
C GLU A 62 -11.40 4.32 6.01
N SER A 63 -10.35 5.11 6.27
CA SER A 63 -10.48 6.55 6.60
C SER A 63 -10.70 7.45 5.38
N GLY A 64 -10.66 6.90 4.17
CA GLY A 64 -10.81 7.67 2.93
C GLY A 64 -9.55 8.45 2.53
N GLY A 65 -8.36 7.97 2.90
CA GLY A 65 -7.08 8.52 2.44
C GLY A 65 -6.50 9.64 3.30
N GLN A 66 -7.07 9.91 4.47
CA GLN A 66 -6.52 10.86 5.44
C GLN A 66 -5.67 10.11 6.48
N LEU A 67 -4.40 10.51 6.57
CA LEU A 67 -3.55 10.23 7.73
C LEU A 67 -3.90 11.26 8.80
N SER A 68 -4.61 10.85 9.85
CA SER A 68 -4.92 11.68 11.03
C SER A 68 -3.72 11.81 11.96
#